data_AF-A0A6A4ZL06-F1
#
_entry.id   AF-A0A6A4ZL06-F1
#
_cell.length_a   1.000
_cell.length_b   1.000
_cell.length_c   1.000
_cell.angle_alpha   90.00
_cell.angle_beta   90.00
_cell.angle_gamma   90.00
#
_symmetry.space_group_name_H-M   'P 1'
#
loop_
_entity.id
_entity.type
_entity.pdbx_description
1 polymer ?
#
loop_
_entity_poly.entity_id
_entity_poly.type
_entity_poly.pdbx_seq_one_letter_code
_entity_poly.pdbx_strand_id
1 'polypeptide(L)' 'MTVALTGASFTMMRYSTQHPDVHFDKDRRQDFFTYQPGEGEHWRAHRFTLANGKRNPINQSQLFDPMFERPENHHIHR' A
#
# COMPACT_ATOMS: atom_id res chain seq x y z
N MET A 1 3.91 -19.34 -17.87
CA MET A 1 2.57 -18.72 -17.94
C MET A 1 1.85 -18.67 -16.60
N THR A 2 1.85 -19.74 -15.80
CA THR A 2 1.11 -19.83 -14.53
C THR A 2 1.44 -18.72 -13.52
N VAL A 3 2.73 -18.38 -13.33
CA VAL A 3 3.17 -17.35 -12.38
C VAL A 3 2.66 -15.95 -12.73
N ALA A 4 2.61 -15.61 -14.03
CA ALA A 4 2.14 -14.31 -14.49
C ALA A 4 0.63 -14.18 -14.27
N LEU A 5 -0.14 -15.24 -14.56
CA LEU A 5 -1.58 -15.28 -14.35
C LEU A 5 -1.93 -15.20 -12.85
N THR A 6 -1.27 -15.99 -12.00
CA THR A 6 -1.51 -15.94 -10.56
C THR A 6 -1.13 -14.60 -9.95
N GLY A 7 0.00 -14.02 -10.36
CA GLY A 7 0.43 -12.68 -9.92
C GLY A 7 -0.54 -11.57 -10.33
N ALA A 8 -1.03 -11.61 -11.57
CA ALA A 8 -2.01 -10.64 -12.07
C ALA A 8 -3.34 -10.75 -11.31
N SER A 9 -3.87 -11.97 -11.14
CA SER A 9 -5.12 -12.21 -10.42
C SER A 9 -5.03 -11.78 -8.95
N PHE A 10 -3.92 -12.10 -8.27
CA PHE A 10 -3.70 -11.67 -6.89
C PHE A 10 -3.65 -10.15 -6.76
N THR A 11 -2.92 -9.48 -7.66
CA THR A 11 -2.81 -8.02 -7.65
C THR A 11 -4.17 -7.37 -7.89
N MET A 12 -4.94 -7.86 -8.86
CA MET A 12 -6.29 -7.37 -9.13
C MET A 12 -7.22 -7.56 -7.92
N MET A 13 -7.19 -8.73 -7.28
CA MET A 13 -8.04 -9.02 -6.12
C MET A 13 -7.68 -8.14 -4.91
N ARG A 14 -6.39 -7.91 -4.67
CA ARG A 14 -5.93 -7.02 -3.59
C ARG A 14 -6.36 -5.57 -3.85
N TYR A 15 -6.09 -5.05 -5.05
CA TYR A 15 -6.39 -3.66 -5.39
C TYR A 15 -7.89 -3.39 -5.51
N SER A 16 -8.72 -4.39 -5.80
CA SER A 16 -10.18 -4.19 -5.81
C SER A 16 -10.77 -4.25 -4.41
N THR A 17 -10.28 -5.14 -3.53
CA THR A 17 -10.90 -5.40 -2.22
C THR A 17 -10.28 -4.64 -1.05
N GLN A 18 -9.01 -4.26 -1.14
CA GLN A 18 -8.26 -3.57 -0.07
C GLN A 18 -7.94 -2.12 -0.44
N HIS A 19 -8.61 -1.56 -1.46
CA HIS A 19 -8.46 -0.15 -1.77
C HIS A 19 -9.16 0.67 -0.68
N PRO A 20 -8.52 1.72 -0.14
CA PRO A 20 -9.13 2.55 0.91
C PRO A 20 -10.41 3.25 0.44
N ASP A 21 -10.62 3.37 -0.88
CA ASP A 21 -11.81 3.99 -1.49
C ASP A 21 -12.86 2.98 -2.04
N VAL A 22 -12.60 1.66 -1.95
CA VAL A 22 -13.55 0.64 -2.46
C VAL A 22 -13.87 -0.35 -1.35
N HIS A 23 -15.13 -0.35 -0.91
CA HIS A 23 -15.60 -1.18 0.20
C HIS A 23 -16.67 -2.16 -0.28
N PHE A 24 -16.44 -3.45 -0.03
CA PHE A 24 -17.45 -4.50 -0.23
C PHE A 24 -18.16 -4.92 1.07
N ASP A 25 -17.71 -4.39 2.20
CA ASP A 25 -18.30 -4.67 3.50
C ASP A 25 -19.64 -3.96 3.66
N LYS A 26 -20.63 -4.68 4.18
CA LYS A 26 -21.96 -4.12 4.48
C LYS A 26 -21.90 -3.17 5.68
N ASP A 27 -20.96 -3.38 6.60
CA ASP A 27 -20.84 -2.58 7.82
C ASP A 27 -20.37 -1.15 7.51
N ARG A 28 -19.46 -0.99 6.54
CA ARG A 28 -18.99 0.33 6.07
C ARG A 28 -19.97 1.09 5.20
N ARG A 29 -21.04 0.45 4.70
CA ARG A 29 -22.04 1.12 3.85
C ARG A 29 -22.74 2.28 4.57
N GLN A 30 -22.81 2.23 5.89
CA GLN A 30 -23.48 3.23 6.72
C GLN A 30 -22.51 4.30 7.27
N ASP A 31 -21.20 4.12 7.06
CA ASP A 31 -20.20 5.03 7.59
C ASP A 31 -20.05 6.25 6.66
N PHE A 32 -20.25 7.45 7.20
CA PHE A 32 -20.13 8.70 6.43
C PHE A 32 -18.68 9.00 6.05
N PHE A 33 -17.72 8.49 6.83
CA PHE A 33 -16.31 8.60 6.52
C PHE A 33 -15.88 7.35 5.75
N THR A 34 -15.88 7.44 4.42
CA THR A 34 -15.39 6.38 3.53
C THR A 34 -13.97 5.94 3.85
N TYR A 35 -13.16 6.82 4.45
CA TYR A 35 -11.75 6.58 4.74
C TYR A 35 -11.52 6.15 6.19
N GLN A 36 -10.93 4.97 6.38
CA GLN A 36 -10.39 4.54 7.67
C GLN A 36 -8.87 4.76 7.72
N PRO A 37 -8.33 5.45 8.76
CA PRO A 37 -6.91 5.77 8.84
C PRO A 37 -5.97 4.55 8.73
N GLY A 38 -6.27 3.46 9.45
CA GLY A 38 -5.42 2.27 9.45
C GLY A 38 -5.32 1.59 8.08
N GLU A 39 -6.38 1.63 7.27
CA GLU A 39 -6.33 1.06 5.92
C GLU A 39 -5.48 1.91 4.97
N GLY A 40 -5.60 3.23 5.07
CA GLY A 40 -4.77 4.14 4.29
C GLY A 40 -3.29 4.04 4.67
N GLU A 41 -2.98 3.78 5.94
CA GLU A 41 -1.63 3.48 6.42
C GLU A 41 -1.09 2.20 5.79
N HIS A 42 -1.81 1.08 5.88
CA HIS A 42 -1.42 -0.18 5.25
C HIS A 42 -1.27 -0.08 3.73
N TRP A 43 -2.19 0.64 3.07
CA TRP A 43 -2.15 0.89 1.63
C TRP A 43 -0.88 1.64 1.24
N ARG A 44 -0.57 2.71 1.98
CA ARG A 44 0.63 3.53 1.78
C ARG A 44 1.91 2.73 2.04
N ALA A 45 1.99 1.98 3.14
CA ALA A 45 3.14 1.15 3.48
C ALA A 45 3.45 0.14 2.37
N HIS A 46 2.42 -0.54 1.85
CA HIS A 46 2.60 -1.48 0.74
C HIS A 46 3.21 -0.81 -0.51
N ARG A 47 2.69 0.35 -0.92
CA ARG A 47 3.24 1.10 -2.06
C ARG A 47 4.66 1.59 -1.79
N PHE A 48 4.96 1.97 -0.55
CA PHE A 48 6.30 2.37 -0.14
C PHE A 48 7.30 1.20 -0.22
N THR A 49 6.91 -0.01 0.20
CA THR A 49 7.73 -1.22 0.02
C THR A 49 8.01 -1.49 -1.46
N LEU A 50 6.99 -1.41 -2.32
CA LEU A 50 7.16 -1.61 -3.76
C LEU A 50 8.07 -0.55 -4.39
N ALA A 51 7.91 0.72 -4.01
CA ALA A 51 8.73 1.83 -4.52
C ALA A 51 10.21 1.73 -4.11
N ASN A 52 10.49 1.09 -2.97
CA ASN A 52 11.85 0.83 -2.48
C ASN A 52 12.42 -0.53 -2.91
N GLY A 53 11.70 -1.31 -3.72
CA GLY A 53 12.21 -2.58 -4.25
C GLY A 53 13.44 -2.42 -5.14
N LYS A 54 13.67 -1.23 -5.69
CA LYS A 54 14.88 -0.87 -6.44
C LYS A 54 15.37 0.52 -6.04
N ARG A 55 16.69 0.67 -5.89
CA ARG A 55 17.34 1.96 -5.60
C ARG A 55 17.09 2.98 -6.72
N ASN A 56 16.68 4.20 -6.37
CA ASN A 56 16.31 5.29 -7.28
C ASN A 56 16.73 6.64 -6.67
N PRO A 57 17.27 7.61 -7.43
CA PRO A 57 17.51 8.98 -6.94
C PRO A 57 16.38 9.58 -6.06
N ILE A 58 15.12 9.26 -6.34
CA ILE A 58 13.97 9.73 -5.55
C ILE A 58 13.93 9.11 -4.15
N ASN A 59 14.12 7.80 -4.01
CA ASN A 59 14.09 7.13 -2.69
C ASN A 59 15.33 7.41 -1.83
N GLN A 60 16.40 7.88 -2.46
CA GLN A 60 17.63 8.30 -1.80
C GLN A 60 17.64 9.77 -1.40
N SER A 61 16.64 10.54 -1.84
CA SER A 61 16.54 11.96 -1.51
C SER A 61 16.15 12.15 -0.03
N GLN A 62 16.69 13.20 0.59
CA GLN A 62 16.38 13.57 1.98
C GLN A 62 14.90 13.94 2.17
N LEU A 63 14.22 14.33 1.08
CA LEU A 63 12.78 14.60 1.08
C LEU A 63 11.94 13.37 1.46
N PHE A 64 12.52 12.17 1.34
CA PHE A 64 11.86 10.90 1.62
C PHE A 64 12.13 10.37 3.02
N ASP A 65 13.01 11.01 3.79
CA ASP A 65 13.43 10.58 5.13
C ASP A 65 12.24 10.45 6.12
N PRO A 66 11.24 11.36 6.14
CA PRO A 66 10.08 11.24 7.04
C PRO A 66 9.24 9.98 6.80
N MET A 67 9.33 9.37 5.61
CA MET A 67 8.62 8.12 5.34
C MET A 67 9.33 6.91 5.95
N PHE A 68 10.66 6.94 6.13
CA PHE A 68 11.41 5.86 6.78
C PHE A 68 11.29 5.89 8.31
N GLU A 69 10.99 7.05 8.90
CA GLU A 69 10.79 7.20 10.34
C GLU A 69 9.54 6.46 10.86
N ARG A 70 8.57 6.19 9.98
CA ARG A 70 7.32 5.53 10.33
C ARG A 70 7.54 4.06 10.73
N PRO A 71 6.89 3.57 11.79
CA PRO A 71 7.12 2.22 12.33
C PRO A 71 6.82 1.11 11.29
N GLU A 72 5.84 1.32 10.42
CA GLU A 72 5.47 0.42 9.33
C GLU A 72 6.63 0.15 8.35
N ASN A 73 7.58 1.09 8.21
CA ASN A 73 8.59 1.11 7.16
C ASN A 73 10.00 0.74 7.64
N HIS A 74 10.18 0.46 8.94
CA HIS A 74 11.50 0.17 9.53
C HIS A 74 12.18 -1.10 8.96
N HIS A 75 11.41 -1.96 8.30
CA HIS A 75 11.92 -3.16 7.63
C HIS A 75 12.63 -2.88 6.29
N ILE A 76 12.57 -1.64 5.79
CA ILE A 76 13.16 -1.25 4.50
C ILE A 76 14.50 -0.55 4.74
N HIS A 77 15.57 -1.19 4.27
CA HIS A 77 16.93 -0.65 4.36
C HIS A 77 17.29 0.12 3.07
N ARG A 78 18.08 1.19 3.21
CA ARG A 78 18.47 2.10 2.12
C ARG A 78 19.75 1.68 1.40
#